data_AF-A0AA90UEP8-F1
#
_entry.id   AF-A0AA90UEP8-F1
#
_cell.length_a   1.000
_cell.length_b   1.000
_cell.length_c   1.000
_cell.angle_alpha   90.00
_cell.angle_beta   90.00
_cell.angle_gamma   90.00
#
_symmetry.space_group_name_H-M   'P 1'
#
loop_
_entity.id
_entity.type
_entity.pdbx_description
1 polymer ?
#
loop_
_entity_poly.entity_id
_entity_poly.type
_entity_poly.pdbx_seq_one_letter_code
_entity_poly.pdbx_strand_id
1 'polypeptide(L)'
;MSKIFAIFPIDKSCNTTFLNRIHTFLTSNLENDWHCYKVHFSNEEHEDCIKQSSGSRFVFFMGHGGETKLHGACAVYGEMSVDVVASNENANFFNKEVFIDASNIAAFKGKVFFCFSCNSNRSSPKSLARLAIEAGVKTFVGFGNIPTDYEEQANFTSVRDKK
;
A
#
# COMPACT_ATOMS: atom_id res chain seq x y z
N MET A 1 10.91 4.75 -19.62
CA MET A 1 9.79 4.25 -18.79
C MET A 1 10.38 3.34 -17.74
N SER A 2 10.03 3.52 -16.47
CA SER A 2 10.43 2.59 -15.41
C SER A 2 9.80 1.22 -15.67
N LYS A 3 10.49 0.15 -15.29
CA LYS A 3 9.98 -1.22 -15.44
C LYS A 3 9.05 -1.61 -14.29
N ILE A 4 9.23 -0.94 -13.15
CA ILE A 4 8.55 -1.20 -11.89
C ILE A 4 7.83 0.09 -11.45
N PHE A 5 6.56 -0.07 -11.07
CA PHE A 5 5.72 1.02 -10.57
C PHE A 5 5.27 0.71 -9.16
N ALA A 6 5.58 1.58 -8.22
CA ALA A 6 5.18 1.46 -6.84
C ALA A 6 4.08 2.47 -6.50
N ILE A 7 2.98 1.96 -5.98
CA ILE A 7 1.86 2.68 -5.44
C ILE A 7 2.11 2.80 -3.94
N PHE A 8 2.36 4.01 -3.46
CA PHE A 8 2.65 4.24 -2.04
C PHE A 8 1.76 5.38 -1.52
N PRO A 9 0.56 5.06 -1.01
CA PRO A 9 -0.32 6.07 -0.44
C PRO A 9 0.29 6.74 0.80
N ILE A 10 0.10 8.05 0.91
CA ILE A 10 0.54 8.79 2.09
C ILE A 10 -0.42 8.53 3.24
N ASP A 11 0.12 7.99 4.31
CA ASP A 11 -0.58 7.79 5.56
C ASP A 11 0.04 8.68 6.64
N LYS A 12 -0.77 9.61 7.16
CA LYS A 12 -0.42 10.47 8.29
C LYS A 12 -1.04 10.02 9.61
N SER A 13 -1.93 9.01 9.61
CA SER A 13 -2.56 8.47 10.83
C SER A 13 -1.65 7.50 11.60
N CYS A 14 -0.52 7.07 11.01
CA CYS A 14 0.58 6.25 11.54
C CYS A 14 0.49 4.74 11.18
N ASN A 15 1.65 4.02 11.19
CA ASN A 15 1.86 2.57 10.92
C ASN A 15 2.47 2.08 9.58
N THR A 16 3.06 2.95 8.73
CA THR A 16 3.77 2.50 7.50
C THR A 16 5.26 2.86 7.41
N THR A 17 5.88 3.34 8.49
CA THR A 17 7.26 3.84 8.46
C THR A 17 8.29 2.82 7.96
N PHE A 18 8.09 1.53 8.25
CA PHE A 18 8.97 0.46 7.76
C PHE A 18 8.97 0.35 6.22
N LEU A 19 7.86 0.67 5.54
CA LEU A 19 7.76 0.66 4.09
C LEU A 19 8.65 1.74 3.45
N ASN A 20 8.91 2.86 4.16
CA ASN A 20 9.88 3.85 3.68
C ASN A 20 11.28 3.25 3.58
N ARG A 21 11.68 2.31 4.45
CA ARG A 21 12.98 1.63 4.34
C ARG A 21 13.08 0.82 3.06
N ILE A 22 12.02 0.11 2.70
CA ILE A 22 11.93 -0.64 1.42
C ILE A 22 12.04 0.33 0.25
N HIS A 23 11.26 1.42 0.27
CA HIS A 23 11.27 2.43 -0.79
C HIS A 23 12.66 3.07 -0.97
N THR A 24 13.33 3.46 0.12
CA THR A 24 14.67 4.04 0.08
C THR A 24 15.67 3.05 -0.52
N PHE A 25 15.67 1.80 -0.05
CA PHE A 25 16.57 0.77 -0.56
C PHE A 25 16.34 0.52 -2.06
N LEU A 26 15.09 0.34 -2.49
CA LEU A 26 14.77 0.08 -3.89
C LEU A 26 15.10 1.27 -4.79
N THR A 27 14.86 2.50 -4.34
CA THR A 27 15.25 3.71 -5.07
C THR A 27 16.75 3.77 -5.33
N SER A 28 17.58 3.42 -4.34
CA SER A 28 19.04 3.41 -4.50
C SER A 28 19.59 2.29 -5.37
N ASN A 29 18.88 1.16 -5.49
CA ASN A 29 19.39 -0.03 -6.19
C ASN A 29 18.79 -0.24 -7.58
N LEU A 30 17.60 0.30 -7.84
CA LEU A 30 16.90 0.15 -9.11
C LEU A 30 16.92 1.42 -9.95
N GLU A 31 17.20 2.58 -9.33
CA GLU A 31 17.34 3.86 -10.00
C GLU A 31 16.19 4.12 -10.99
N ASN A 32 16.50 4.25 -12.28
CA ASN A 32 15.56 4.55 -13.36
C ASN A 32 14.52 3.44 -13.64
N ASP A 33 14.77 2.22 -13.17
CA ASP A 33 13.82 1.10 -13.31
C ASP A 33 12.70 1.15 -12.26
N TRP A 34 12.84 1.97 -11.21
CA TRP A 34 11.87 2.14 -10.13
C TRP A 34 11.21 3.50 -10.17
N HIS A 35 9.88 3.51 -10.28
CA HIS A 35 9.07 4.70 -10.09
C HIS A 35 8.15 4.51 -8.90
N CYS A 36 8.27 5.37 -7.89
CA CYS A 36 7.37 5.38 -6.74
C CYS A 36 6.41 6.55 -6.83
N TYR A 37 5.13 6.25 -7.06
CA TYR A 37 4.04 7.19 -7.02
C TYR A 37 3.54 7.35 -5.57
N LYS A 38 3.76 8.53 -4.99
CA LYS A 38 3.22 8.89 -3.67
C LYS A 38 1.81 9.41 -3.83
N VAL A 39 0.81 8.61 -3.45
CA VAL A 39 -0.62 8.97 -3.63
C VAL A 39 -1.05 9.93 -2.53
N HIS A 40 -1.58 11.09 -2.90
CA HIS A 40 -1.98 12.16 -1.99
C HIS A 40 -3.50 12.16 -1.70
N PHE A 41 -3.96 13.14 -0.92
CA PHE A 41 -5.30 13.22 -0.33
C PHE A 41 -6.40 13.72 -1.30
N SER A 42 -6.57 13.08 -2.45
CA SER A 42 -7.69 13.35 -3.36
C SER A 42 -8.09 12.10 -4.16
N ASN A 43 -9.36 11.99 -4.57
CA ASN A 43 -9.80 10.82 -5.35
C ASN A 43 -9.13 10.76 -6.73
N GLU A 44 -8.89 11.92 -7.33
CA GLU A 44 -8.26 12.09 -8.63
C GLU A 44 -6.84 11.52 -8.62
N GLU A 45 -6.06 11.78 -7.56
CA GLU A 45 -4.70 11.23 -7.41
C GLU A 45 -4.69 9.70 -7.35
N HIS A 46 -5.71 9.09 -6.72
CA HIS A 46 -5.84 7.65 -6.65
C HIS A 46 -6.15 7.04 -8.03
N GLU A 47 -7.05 7.66 -8.78
CA GLU A 47 -7.38 7.23 -10.13
C GLU A 47 -6.20 7.39 -11.09
N ASP A 48 -5.51 8.52 -11.03
CA ASP A 48 -4.37 8.83 -11.89
C ASP A 48 -3.18 7.92 -11.59
N CYS A 49 -2.96 7.58 -10.32
CA CYS A 49 -1.98 6.57 -9.93
C CYS A 49 -2.23 5.22 -10.63
N ILE A 50 -3.49 4.75 -10.67
CA ILE A 50 -3.85 3.49 -11.35
C ILE A 50 -3.57 3.61 -12.86
N LYS A 51 -3.97 4.72 -13.49
CA LYS A 51 -3.74 4.96 -14.93
C LYS A 51 -2.25 4.98 -15.28
N GLN A 52 -1.43 5.65 -14.47
CA GLN A 52 0.02 5.75 -14.69
C GLN A 52 0.75 4.41 -14.51
N SER A 53 0.20 3.49 -13.69
CA SER A 53 0.75 2.14 -13.55
C SER A 53 0.62 1.28 -14.81
N SER A 54 -0.20 1.68 -15.79
CA SER A 54 -0.53 0.89 -16.99
C SER A 54 0.70 0.44 -17.78
N GLY A 55 1.72 1.28 -17.91
CA GLY A 55 2.95 0.98 -18.66
C GLY A 55 3.91 0.00 -17.98
N SER A 56 3.73 -0.29 -16.69
CA SER A 56 4.63 -1.16 -15.93
C SER A 56 4.11 -2.59 -15.81
N ARG A 57 5.02 -3.56 -15.93
CA ARG A 57 4.68 -4.99 -15.76
C ARG A 57 4.67 -5.41 -14.29
N PHE A 58 5.56 -4.83 -13.50
CA PHE A 58 5.67 -5.08 -12.07
C PHE A 58 5.04 -3.92 -11.32
N VAL A 59 4.07 -4.24 -10.45
CA VAL A 59 3.39 -3.26 -9.60
C VAL A 59 3.62 -3.63 -8.15
N PHE A 60 4.04 -2.64 -7.38
CA PHE A 60 4.26 -2.76 -5.94
C PHE A 60 3.21 -1.90 -5.26
N PHE A 61 2.41 -2.46 -4.37
CA PHE A 61 1.58 -1.68 -3.47
C PHE A 61 2.23 -1.66 -2.09
N MET A 62 2.41 -0.47 -1.52
CA MET A 62 3.08 -0.26 -0.23
C MET A 62 2.18 0.61 0.64
N GLY A 63 1.38 -0.01 1.50
CA GLY A 63 0.46 0.71 2.37
C GLY A 63 -0.42 -0.22 3.20
N HIS A 64 -1.47 0.34 3.79
CA HIS A 64 -2.45 -0.42 4.55
C HIS A 64 -3.35 -1.26 3.64
N GLY A 65 -3.88 -2.34 4.21
CA GLY A 65 -4.79 -3.23 3.53
C GLY A 65 -5.41 -4.22 4.49
N GLY A 66 -6.37 -4.96 3.96
CA GLY A 66 -7.03 -6.06 4.63
C GLY A 66 -7.26 -7.20 3.66
N GLU A 67 -8.16 -8.11 4.05
CA GLU A 67 -8.46 -9.30 3.26
C GLU A 67 -9.02 -8.96 1.88
N THR A 68 -9.90 -7.96 1.77
CA THR A 68 -10.67 -7.69 0.53
C THR A 68 -10.27 -6.40 -0.18
N LYS A 69 -9.44 -5.56 0.44
CA LYS A 69 -9.16 -4.20 -0.06
C LYS A 69 -7.80 -3.68 0.39
N LEU A 70 -7.30 -2.71 -0.35
CA LEU A 70 -6.14 -1.88 -0.03
C LEU A 70 -6.61 -0.45 0.23
N HIS A 71 -6.01 0.19 1.22
CA HIS A 71 -6.37 1.55 1.61
C HIS A 71 -5.53 2.56 0.82
N GLY A 72 -6.10 3.71 0.56
CA GLY A 72 -5.42 4.82 -0.09
C GLY A 72 -4.80 5.77 0.93
N ALA A 73 -4.67 7.03 0.55
CA ALA A 73 -4.11 8.06 1.40
C ALA A 73 -5.05 8.34 2.58
N CYS A 74 -4.44 8.53 3.76
CA CYS A 74 -5.13 8.85 5.00
C CYS A 74 -4.50 10.10 5.61
N ALA A 75 -5.29 11.14 5.79
CA ALA A 75 -4.86 12.37 6.44
C ALA A 75 -4.85 12.21 7.98
N VAL A 76 -4.36 13.24 8.68
CA VAL A 76 -4.09 13.18 10.13
C VAL A 76 -5.31 12.74 10.96
N TYR A 77 -6.51 13.16 10.55
CA TYR A 77 -7.78 12.84 11.21
C TYR A 77 -8.68 11.96 10.35
N GLY A 78 -8.14 11.31 9.30
CA GLY A 78 -8.93 10.57 8.33
C GLY A 78 -9.71 9.36 8.91
N GLU A 79 -9.20 8.78 10.00
CA GLU A 79 -9.86 7.67 10.69
C GLU A 79 -10.96 8.14 11.68
N MET A 80 -11.05 9.45 11.93
CA MET A 80 -12.08 9.99 12.81
C MET A 80 -13.44 9.94 12.12
N SER A 81 -14.45 9.43 12.83
CA SER A 81 -15.83 9.53 12.36
C SER A 81 -16.29 10.99 12.45
N VAL A 82 -16.47 11.62 11.30
CA VAL A 82 -16.99 12.98 11.15
C VAL A 82 -18.10 13.00 10.11
N ASP A 83 -18.89 14.06 10.10
CA ASP A 83 -19.89 14.29 9.06
C ASP A 83 -19.24 14.38 7.67
N VAL A 84 -19.94 13.90 6.63
CA VAL A 84 -19.41 13.84 5.26
C VAL A 84 -19.12 15.23 4.69
N VAL A 85 -19.82 16.27 5.14
CA VAL A 85 -19.56 17.66 4.74
C VAL A 85 -18.24 18.12 5.34
N ALA A 86 -18.01 17.85 6.64
CA ALA A 86 -16.77 18.19 7.32
C ALA A 86 -15.54 17.46 6.75
N SER A 87 -15.70 16.20 6.31
CA SER A 87 -14.61 15.46 5.65
C SER A 87 -14.26 15.99 4.26
N ASN A 88 -15.26 16.49 3.52
CA ASN A 88 -15.05 17.07 2.19
C ASN A 88 -14.48 18.50 2.23
N GLU A 89 -14.83 19.29 3.24
CA GLU A 89 -14.38 20.69 3.36
C GLU A 89 -12.97 20.83 3.95
N ASN A 90 -12.45 19.78 4.59
CA ASN A 90 -11.15 19.83 5.25
C ASN A 90 -10.29 18.59 4.94
N ALA A 91 -9.23 18.83 4.16
CA ALA A 91 -8.29 17.80 3.72
C ALA A 91 -7.62 17.01 4.87
N ASN A 92 -7.62 17.52 6.10
CA ASN A 92 -7.12 16.76 7.25
C ASN A 92 -7.98 15.57 7.64
N PHE A 93 -9.23 15.50 7.17
CA PHE A 93 -10.16 14.39 7.39
C PHE A 93 -10.28 13.47 6.16
N PHE A 94 -9.48 13.68 5.12
CA PHE A 94 -9.50 12.81 3.95
C PHE A 94 -9.09 11.39 4.33
N ASN A 95 -9.89 10.41 3.90
CA ASN A 95 -9.59 9.00 4.07
C ASN A 95 -10.13 8.21 2.87
N LYS A 96 -9.22 7.61 2.10
CA LYS A 96 -9.58 6.66 1.05
C LYS A 96 -9.57 5.24 1.60
N GLU A 97 -10.59 4.89 2.38
CA GLU A 97 -10.67 3.58 3.03
C GLU A 97 -10.70 2.40 2.02
N VAL A 98 -11.34 2.61 0.86
CA VAL A 98 -11.36 1.64 -0.24
C VAL A 98 -10.67 2.28 -1.45
N PHE A 99 -9.41 1.90 -1.67
CA PHE A 99 -8.65 2.34 -2.84
C PHE A 99 -8.60 1.27 -3.92
N ILE A 100 -8.09 0.08 -3.60
CA ILE A 100 -8.03 -1.04 -4.55
C ILE A 100 -8.80 -2.21 -3.96
N ASP A 101 -9.77 -2.72 -4.71
CA ASP A 101 -10.62 -3.84 -4.30
C ASP A 101 -11.07 -4.66 -5.52
N ALA A 102 -12.06 -5.53 -5.32
CA ALA A 102 -12.63 -6.35 -6.37
C ALA A 102 -13.13 -5.56 -7.59
N SER A 103 -13.57 -4.30 -7.39
CA SER A 103 -14.19 -3.48 -8.44
C SER A 103 -13.19 -2.94 -9.45
N ASN A 104 -11.92 -2.76 -9.05
CA ASN A 104 -10.91 -2.10 -9.88
C ASN A 104 -9.59 -2.87 -10.03
N ILE A 105 -9.40 -3.99 -9.33
CA ILE A 105 -8.17 -4.82 -9.43
C ILE A 105 -7.91 -5.33 -10.86
N ALA A 106 -8.95 -5.41 -11.70
CA ALA A 106 -8.84 -5.74 -13.12
C ALA A 106 -7.96 -4.75 -13.92
N ALA A 107 -7.75 -3.52 -13.42
CA ALA A 107 -6.81 -2.56 -14.01
C ALA A 107 -5.36 -3.10 -14.03
N PHE A 108 -5.05 -4.12 -13.23
CA PHE A 108 -3.74 -4.75 -13.16
C PHE A 108 -3.64 -6.07 -13.93
N LYS A 109 -4.58 -6.36 -14.83
CA LYS A 109 -4.56 -7.56 -15.68
C LYS A 109 -3.21 -7.75 -16.39
N GLY A 110 -2.67 -8.97 -16.33
CA GLY A 110 -1.40 -9.36 -16.92
C GLY A 110 -0.14 -8.94 -16.15
N LYS A 111 -0.29 -8.17 -15.06
CA LYS A 111 0.82 -7.66 -14.24
C LYS A 111 1.21 -8.65 -13.13
N VAL A 112 2.41 -8.46 -12.62
CA VAL A 112 2.94 -9.12 -11.41
C VAL A 112 2.73 -8.13 -10.27
N PHE A 113 1.85 -8.46 -9.32
CA PHE A 113 1.44 -7.56 -8.25
C PHE A 113 2.06 -7.98 -6.91
N PHE A 114 2.98 -7.17 -6.40
CA PHE A 114 3.55 -7.32 -5.05
C PHE A 114 2.78 -6.42 -4.09
N CYS A 115 2.20 -6.98 -3.05
CA CYS A 115 1.33 -6.30 -2.11
C CYS A 115 1.95 -6.32 -0.71
N PHE A 116 2.63 -5.23 -0.35
CA PHE A 116 3.17 -4.98 0.98
C PHE A 116 2.09 -4.35 1.87
N SER A 117 1.05 -5.14 2.14
CA SER A 117 -0.05 -4.80 3.04
C SER A 117 -0.56 -6.02 3.81
N CYS A 118 -1.18 -5.77 4.97
CA CYS A 118 -1.66 -6.80 5.87
C CYS A 118 -2.83 -7.61 5.27
N ASN A 119 -2.87 -8.91 5.55
CA ASN A 119 -3.95 -9.85 5.21
C ASN A 119 -4.31 -9.97 3.70
N SER A 120 -3.51 -9.40 2.80
CA SER A 120 -3.80 -9.30 1.37
C SER A 120 -3.87 -10.63 0.61
N ASN A 121 -3.23 -11.69 1.12
CA ASN A 121 -3.27 -13.03 0.52
C ASN A 121 -3.78 -14.13 1.46
N ARG A 122 -4.64 -13.79 2.43
CA ARG A 122 -5.32 -14.78 3.27
C ARG A 122 -5.90 -15.91 2.41
N SER A 123 -5.82 -17.14 2.92
CA SER A 123 -6.38 -18.30 2.22
C SER A 123 -7.90 -18.34 2.36
N SER A 124 -8.57 -17.43 1.65
CA SER A 124 -10.04 -17.32 1.61
C SER A 124 -10.52 -17.03 0.19
N PRO A 125 -11.76 -17.40 -0.16
CA PRO A 125 -12.38 -17.05 -1.43
C PRO A 125 -12.53 -15.54 -1.66
N LYS A 126 -12.57 -14.76 -0.57
CA LYS A 126 -12.79 -13.30 -0.62
C LYS A 126 -11.48 -12.51 -0.65
N SER A 127 -10.34 -13.19 -0.50
CA SER A 127 -9.04 -12.53 -0.49
C SER A 127 -8.79 -11.75 -1.77
N LEU A 128 -8.24 -10.56 -1.62
CA LEU A 128 -7.89 -9.69 -2.74
C LEU A 128 -6.92 -10.39 -3.69
N ALA A 129 -5.98 -11.18 -3.16
CA ALA A 129 -5.09 -12.01 -3.97
C ALA A 129 -5.85 -12.93 -4.92
N ARG A 130 -6.89 -13.62 -4.43
CA ARG A 130 -7.67 -14.53 -5.27
C ARG A 130 -8.50 -13.77 -6.29
N LEU A 131 -9.17 -12.70 -5.87
CA LEU A 131 -9.95 -11.84 -6.76
C LEU A 131 -9.06 -11.20 -7.85
N ALA A 132 -7.82 -10.86 -7.52
CA ALA A 132 -6.83 -10.34 -8.47
C ALA A 132 -6.52 -11.38 -9.56
N ILE A 133 -6.24 -12.63 -9.17
CA ILE A 133 -5.99 -13.72 -10.12
C ILE A 133 -7.21 -13.96 -11.02
N GLU A 134 -8.41 -14.00 -10.45
CA GLU A 134 -9.67 -14.17 -11.19
C GLU A 134 -9.93 -13.01 -12.17
N ALA A 135 -9.54 -11.78 -11.80
CA ALA A 135 -9.59 -10.61 -12.67
C ALA A 135 -8.49 -10.56 -13.75
N GLY A 136 -7.56 -11.53 -13.74
CA GLY A 136 -6.52 -11.70 -14.75
C GLY A 136 -5.16 -11.08 -14.40
N VAL A 137 -4.92 -10.68 -13.14
CA VAL A 137 -3.56 -10.41 -12.66
C VAL A 137 -2.74 -11.69 -12.81
N LYS A 138 -1.52 -11.60 -13.35
CA LYS A 138 -0.73 -12.80 -13.68
C LYS A 138 -0.28 -13.55 -12.43
N THR A 139 0.14 -12.81 -11.42
CA THR A 139 0.51 -13.35 -10.11
C THR A 139 0.38 -12.28 -9.05
N PHE A 140 0.08 -12.70 -7.83
CA PHE A 140 -0.10 -11.84 -6.68
C PHE A 140 0.77 -12.38 -5.53
N VAL A 141 1.68 -11.55 -5.03
CA VAL A 141 2.54 -11.84 -3.88
C VAL A 141 2.12 -10.90 -2.78
N GLY A 142 1.66 -11.43 -1.64
CA GLY A 142 1.21 -10.63 -0.51
C GLY A 142 1.48 -11.34 0.81
N PHE A 143 0.88 -10.84 1.88
CA PHE A 143 1.10 -11.34 3.23
C PHE A 143 -0.21 -11.74 3.91
N GLY A 144 -0.23 -12.92 4.51
CA GLY A 144 -1.42 -13.47 5.17
C GLY A 144 -1.55 -12.90 6.57
N ASN A 145 -0.40 -12.67 7.20
CA ASN A 145 -0.21 -11.85 8.38
C ASN A 145 1.16 -11.16 8.22
N ILE A 146 1.24 -9.85 8.38
CA ILE A 146 2.53 -9.16 8.53
C ILE A 146 2.73 -9.05 10.03
N PRO A 147 3.60 -9.86 10.66
CA PRO A 147 3.96 -9.67 12.05
C PRO A 147 4.77 -8.38 12.14
N THR A 148 4.09 -7.27 12.42
CA THR A 148 4.76 -6.04 12.83
C THR A 148 4.98 -6.11 14.34
N ASP A 149 5.82 -7.05 14.79
CA ASP A 149 6.22 -7.19 16.20
C ASP A 149 7.21 -6.08 16.63
N TYR A 150 7.24 -4.96 15.90
CA TYR A 150 7.87 -3.74 16.39
C TYR A 150 6.89 -3.07 17.36
N GLU A 151 6.82 -3.61 18.58
CA GLU A 151 6.53 -2.76 19.72
C GLU A 151 7.63 -1.69 19.77
N GLU A 152 7.29 -0.46 19.40
CA GLU A 152 8.11 0.69 19.78
C GLU A 152 8.20 0.70 21.31
N GLN A 153 9.37 0.27 21.84
CA GLN A 153 9.82 0.29 23.25
C GLN A 153 9.99 -1.09 23.91
N ALA A 154 11.07 -1.78 23.53
CA ALA A 154 11.90 -2.42 24.55
C ALA A 154 13.36 -2.08 24.24
N ASN A 155 13.98 -1.32 25.15
CA ASN A 155 15.39 -0.97 25.10
C ASN A 155 16.24 -2.22 24.84
N PHE A 156 16.80 -2.34 23.63
CA PHE A 156 17.92 -3.22 23.39
C PHE A 156 19.14 -2.65 24.12
N THR A 157 19.24 -2.91 25.42
CA THR A 157 20.54 -2.87 26.09
C THR A 157 21.35 -4.02 25.51
N SER A 158 22.25 -3.68 24.59
CA SER A 158 23.26 -4.62 24.12
C SER A 158 24.09 -5.08 25.32
N VAL A 159 23.86 -6.31 25.79
CA VAL A 159 24.85 -7.01 26.60
C VAL A 159 25.98 -7.42 25.65
N ARG A 160 26.87 -6.47 25.37
CA ARG A 160 28.26 -6.76 25.06
C ARG A 160 29.07 -6.49 26.31
N ASP A 161 30.13 -7.27 26.45
CA ASP A 161 31.16 -7.22 27.49
C ASP A 161 30.83 -7.93 28.80
N LYS A 162 30.92 -9.27 28.76
CA LYS A 162 31.82 -10.00 29.68
C LYS A 162 32.49 -11.16 28.93
N LYS A 163 33.72 -10.91 28.49
CA LYS A 163 34.76 -11.96 28.45
C LYS A 163 35.44 -11.98 29.81
#